data_AF-A0A7C4T8T6-F1
#
_entry.id   AF-A0A7C4T8T6-F1
#
_cell.length_a   1.000
_cell.length_b   1.000
_cell.length_c   1.000
_cell.angle_alpha   90.00
_cell.angle_beta   90.00
_cell.angle_gamma   90.00
#
_symmetry.space_group_name_H-M   'P 1'
#
loop_
_entity.id
_entity.type
_entity.pdbx_description
1 polymer ?
#
loop_
_entity_poly.entity_id
_entity_poly.type
_entity_poly.pdbx_seq_one_letter_code
_entity_poly.pdbx_strand_id
1 'polypeptide(L)'
;MLSNSPYTDQFVRGSIIQGFLSPFNYHRWNSPVSGTIIKACVIDGLYFSQAESQGIDPSAQDKSQGYLSHVQTRALIFIEADDPKIGLICFMPVGMVEVSSCIIDPKIKPGYHVKKGEDLGYFQFGGSTQCLIFRKGVIKKFTAVKGSFYKMGEEIAVAE
;
A
#
# COMPACT_ATOMS: atom_id res chain seq x y z
N MET A 1 11.39 3.84 -0.11
CA MET A 1 9.98 3.48 0.12
C MET A 1 9.20 4.63 0.79
N LEU A 2 9.40 4.93 2.07
CA LEU A 2 8.58 5.92 2.80
C LEU A 2 8.99 7.40 2.67
N SER A 3 9.79 7.74 1.65
CA SER A 3 10.19 9.13 1.33
C SER A 3 10.76 9.92 2.52
N ASN A 4 11.64 9.31 3.31
CA ASN A 4 12.21 9.91 4.52
C ASN A 4 11.17 10.41 5.54
N SER A 5 9.98 9.77 5.56
CA SER A 5 8.95 10.06 6.55
C SER A 5 9.52 9.93 7.97
N PRO A 6 9.20 10.83 8.91
CA PRO A 6 9.64 10.72 10.30
C PRO A 6 9.12 9.45 11.00
N TYR A 7 8.11 8.78 10.42
CA TYR A 7 7.57 7.53 10.93
C TYR A 7 8.36 6.28 10.48
N THR A 8 9.36 6.43 9.60
CA THR A 8 10.05 5.30 8.96
C THR A 8 10.64 4.33 9.97
N ASP A 9 11.29 4.84 11.02
CA ASP A 9 11.96 4.01 12.03
C ASP A 9 11.01 3.09 12.80
N GLN A 10 9.72 3.45 12.89
CA GLN A 10 8.71 2.63 13.57
C GLN A 10 8.41 1.33 12.81
N PHE A 11 8.65 1.31 11.49
CA PHE A 11 8.39 0.16 10.62
C PHE A 11 9.62 -0.73 10.41
N VAL A 12 10.78 -0.36 10.96
CA VAL A 12 12.00 -1.15 10.84
C VAL A 12 11.81 -2.52 11.49
N ARG A 13 12.20 -3.58 10.77
CA ARG A 13 11.93 -5.00 11.14
C ARG A 13 10.44 -5.33 11.28
N GLY A 14 9.58 -4.50 10.68
CA GLY A 14 8.16 -4.74 10.53
C GLY A 14 7.83 -5.78 9.47
N SER A 15 6.54 -5.89 9.20
CA SER A 15 6.00 -6.82 8.21
C SER A 15 5.35 -6.04 7.07
N ILE A 16 5.51 -6.55 5.85
CA ILE A 16 4.91 -5.96 4.65
C ILE A 16 4.16 -7.04 3.90
N ILE A 17 2.95 -6.74 3.46
CA ILE A 17 2.28 -7.48 2.39
C ILE A 17 2.12 -6.56 1.19
N GLN A 18 2.46 -7.08 0.02
CA GLN A 18 2.32 -6.37 -1.25
C GLN A 18 1.40 -7.18 -2.16
N GLY A 19 0.35 -6.52 -2.65
CA GLY A 19 -0.63 -7.11 -3.57
C GLY A 19 -0.55 -6.44 -4.93
N PHE A 20 -0.53 -7.25 -5.98
CA PHE A 20 -0.64 -6.79 -7.35
C PHE A 20 -2.10 -6.69 -7.78
N LEU A 21 -2.44 -5.62 -8.50
CA LEU A 21 -3.74 -5.37 -9.09
C LEU A 21 -3.56 -5.34 -10.60
N SER A 22 -4.08 -6.36 -11.28
CA SER A 22 -4.11 -6.38 -12.74
C SER A 22 -4.98 -5.23 -13.27
N PRO A 23 -4.81 -4.81 -14.54
CA PRO A 23 -5.63 -3.74 -15.14
C PRO A 23 -7.15 -3.98 -15.06
N PHE A 24 -7.59 -5.24 -14.93
CA PHE A 24 -9.00 -5.62 -14.85
C PHE A 24 -9.56 -5.68 -13.43
N ASN A 25 -8.75 -5.39 -12.41
CA ASN A 25 -9.18 -5.44 -11.02
C ASN A 25 -9.83 -4.13 -10.56
N TYR A 26 -10.34 -4.15 -9.32
CA TYR A 26 -10.86 -2.98 -8.64
C TYR A 26 -9.71 -2.08 -8.19
N HIS A 27 -9.69 -0.83 -8.69
CA HIS A 27 -8.57 0.11 -8.51
C HIS A 27 -8.87 1.27 -7.54
N ARG A 28 -9.91 1.12 -6.71
CA ARG A 28 -10.08 2.00 -5.54
C ARG A 28 -9.48 1.35 -4.31
N TRP A 29 -9.13 2.18 -3.34
CA TRP A 29 -8.47 1.76 -2.12
C TRP A 29 -9.39 1.99 -0.95
N ASN A 30 -9.41 1.03 -0.03
CA ASN A 30 -10.23 1.11 1.16
C ASN A 30 -9.36 0.96 2.40
N SER A 31 -9.80 1.58 3.49
CA SER A 31 -9.06 1.54 4.75
C SER A 31 -9.01 0.10 5.27
N PRO A 32 -7.81 -0.46 5.55
CA PRO A 32 -7.66 -1.82 6.07
C PRO A 32 -8.12 -1.93 7.54
N VAL A 33 -8.17 -0.81 8.25
CA VAL A 33 -8.50 -0.68 9.68
C VAL A 33 -9.38 0.54 9.92
N SER A 34 -10.10 0.56 11.03
CA SER A 34 -10.65 1.82 11.56
C SER A 34 -9.55 2.56 12.31
N GLY A 35 -9.50 3.88 12.20
CA GLY A 35 -8.43 4.66 12.82
C GLY A 35 -8.37 6.11 12.37
N THR A 36 -7.41 6.83 12.91
CA THR A 36 -7.18 8.25 12.60
C THR A 36 -6.06 8.40 11.58
N ILE A 37 -6.31 9.17 10.51
CA ILE A 37 -5.28 9.55 9.55
C ILE A 37 -4.24 10.42 10.26
N ILE A 38 -3.00 9.99 10.26
CA ILE A 38 -1.86 10.75 10.80
C ILE A 38 -1.21 11.60 9.72
N LYS A 39 -1.08 11.03 8.52
CA LYS A 39 -0.52 11.71 7.35
C LYS A 39 -1.01 11.05 6.07
N ALA A 40 -1.36 11.86 5.08
CA ALA A 40 -1.70 11.41 3.74
C ALA A 40 -1.02 12.33 2.72
N CYS A 41 -0.26 11.76 1.78
CA CYS A 41 0.43 12.53 0.74
C CYS A 41 0.78 11.67 -0.46
N VAL A 42 0.87 12.29 -1.64
CA VAL A 42 1.43 11.66 -2.86
C VAL A 42 2.90 12.02 -2.95
N ILE A 43 3.73 11.04 -3.28
CA ILE A 43 5.14 11.21 -3.60
C ILE A 43 5.29 10.98 -5.10
N ASP A 44 5.69 12.03 -5.81
CA ASP A 44 5.99 11.93 -7.23
C ASP A 44 7.24 11.06 -7.45
N GLY A 45 7.16 10.21 -8.47
CA GLY A 45 8.24 9.29 -8.82
C GLY A 45 8.22 8.97 -10.31
N LEU A 46 8.89 7.87 -10.65
CA LEU A 46 8.94 7.35 -12.01
C LEU A 46 7.63 6.68 -12.41
N TYR A 47 7.44 6.57 -13.72
CA TYR A 47 6.25 5.99 -14.34
C TYR A 47 6.56 4.57 -14.84
N PHE A 48 7.58 4.46 -15.70
CA PHE A 48 8.05 3.18 -16.25
C PHE A 48 9.49 2.92 -15.79
N SER A 49 9.67 1.96 -14.89
CA SER A 49 10.99 1.58 -14.39
C SER A 49 11.01 0.10 -14.00
N GLN A 50 12.10 -0.60 -14.29
CA GLN A 50 12.29 -2.01 -13.96
C GLN A 50 13.68 -2.18 -13.37
N ALA A 51 13.83 -3.15 -12.47
CA ALA A 51 15.13 -3.54 -11.98
C ALA A 51 15.76 -4.53 -12.97
N GLU A 52 16.83 -4.14 -13.64
CA GLU A 52 17.57 -4.99 -14.58
C GLU A 52 17.98 -6.33 -13.95
N SER A 53 18.26 -6.34 -12.65
CA SER A 53 18.58 -7.54 -11.87
C SER A 53 17.47 -8.59 -11.80
N GLN A 54 16.23 -8.24 -12.18
CA GLN A 54 15.10 -9.16 -12.27
C GLN A 54 14.99 -9.83 -13.65
N GLY A 55 15.87 -9.49 -14.59
CA GLY A 55 15.87 -9.98 -15.96
C GLY A 55 14.70 -9.46 -16.77
N ILE A 56 14.47 -10.08 -17.93
CA ILE A 56 13.36 -9.70 -18.82
C ILE A 56 12.02 -10.02 -18.14
N ASP A 57 11.18 -9.00 -18.01
CA ASP A 57 9.84 -9.10 -17.46
C ASP A 57 8.78 -9.02 -18.58
N PRO A 58 8.14 -10.14 -18.97
CA PRO A 58 7.16 -10.13 -20.03
C PRO A 58 5.86 -9.40 -19.67
N SER A 59 5.56 -9.20 -18.39
CA SER A 59 4.43 -8.39 -17.93
C SER A 59 4.84 -6.96 -17.55
N ALA A 60 6.01 -6.53 -18.06
CA ALA A 60 6.67 -5.26 -17.83
C ALA A 60 7.11 -5.00 -16.39
N GLN A 61 6.35 -5.26 -15.33
CA GLN A 61 6.75 -4.79 -13.99
C GLN A 61 6.49 -5.74 -12.82
N ASP A 62 5.86 -6.89 -13.03
CA ASP A 62 5.48 -7.81 -11.95
C ASP A 62 6.68 -8.34 -11.15
N LYS A 63 7.82 -8.57 -11.80
CA LYS A 63 9.04 -9.07 -11.15
C LYS A 63 9.76 -7.99 -10.34
N SER A 64 9.54 -6.71 -10.67
CA SER A 64 10.25 -5.58 -10.07
C SER A 64 9.53 -4.96 -8.86
N GLN A 65 8.42 -5.53 -8.38
CA GLN A 65 7.54 -4.91 -7.39
C GLN A 65 8.21 -4.35 -6.12
N GLY A 66 9.23 -5.02 -5.59
CA GLY A 66 10.00 -4.50 -4.45
C GLY A 66 10.72 -3.20 -4.79
N TYR A 67 11.37 -3.13 -5.95
CA TYR A 67 12.03 -1.92 -6.46
C TYR A 67 11.03 -0.80 -6.77
N LEU A 68 9.89 -1.12 -7.39
CA LEU A 68 8.84 -0.16 -7.74
C LEU A 68 8.36 0.67 -6.56
N SER A 69 8.16 0.03 -5.41
CA SER A 69 7.74 0.67 -4.16
C SER A 69 8.71 1.76 -3.65
N HIS A 70 9.93 1.82 -4.19
CA HIS A 70 10.94 2.82 -3.87
C HIS A 70 10.96 4.00 -4.83
N VAL A 71 10.68 3.77 -6.11
CA VAL A 71 10.96 4.74 -7.19
C VAL A 71 9.72 5.27 -7.88
N GLN A 72 8.60 4.54 -7.87
CA GLN A 72 7.39 4.96 -8.58
C GLN A 72 6.56 5.94 -7.76
N THR A 73 5.71 6.68 -8.48
CA THR A 73 4.67 7.51 -7.87
C THR A 73 3.78 6.65 -6.98
N ARG A 74 3.57 7.13 -5.75
CA ARG A 74 2.83 6.38 -4.72
C ARG A 74 2.19 7.32 -3.71
N ALA A 75 1.05 6.93 -3.15
CA ALA A 75 0.51 7.60 -1.99
C ALA A 75 1.05 6.96 -0.71
N LEU A 76 1.28 7.76 0.32
CA LEU A 76 1.58 7.31 1.68
C LEU A 76 0.42 7.71 2.58
N ILE A 77 -0.31 6.74 3.13
CA ILE A 77 -1.43 6.97 4.05
C ILE A 77 -1.10 6.28 5.38
N PHE A 78 -0.69 7.08 6.36
CA PHE A 78 -0.41 6.63 7.72
C PHE A 78 -1.70 6.70 8.55
N ILE A 79 -2.08 5.57 9.15
CA ILE A 79 -3.32 5.42 9.92
C ILE A 79 -2.93 4.90 11.30
N GLU A 80 -3.27 5.64 12.35
CA GLU A 80 -3.22 5.13 13.73
C GLU A 80 -4.50 4.35 13.96
N ALA A 81 -4.40 3.01 14.01
CA ALA A 81 -5.57 2.15 14.19
C ALA A 81 -6.22 2.35 15.57
N ASP A 82 -7.54 2.21 15.63
CA ASP A 82 -8.28 2.26 16.91
C ASP A 82 -7.88 1.11 17.85
N ASP A 83 -7.49 -0.03 17.28
CA ASP A 83 -6.90 -1.14 18.05
C ASP A 83 -5.41 -0.84 18.32
N PRO A 84 -5.02 -0.58 19.59
CA PRO A 84 -3.65 -0.23 19.93
C PRO A 84 -2.65 -1.36 19.65
N LYS A 85 -3.10 -2.61 19.53
CA LYS A 85 -2.23 -3.74 19.16
C LYS A 85 -1.76 -3.66 17.72
N ILE A 86 -2.58 -3.08 16.84
CA ILE A 86 -2.18 -2.74 15.47
C ILE A 86 -1.39 -1.42 15.51
N GLY A 87 -2.00 -0.40 16.11
CA GLY A 87 -1.56 0.99 16.12
C GLY A 87 -1.15 1.51 14.74
N LEU A 88 -0.06 2.28 14.66
CA LEU A 88 0.35 2.92 13.40
C LEU A 88 0.67 1.92 12.29
N ILE A 89 -0.04 2.06 11.16
CA ILE A 89 0.23 1.37 9.90
C ILE A 89 0.47 2.38 8.77
N CYS A 90 1.10 1.93 7.69
CA CYS A 90 1.15 2.68 6.43
C CYS A 90 0.51 1.84 5.32
N PHE A 91 -0.56 2.37 4.74
CA PHE A 91 -1.12 1.88 3.48
C PHE A 91 -0.53 2.70 2.33
N MET A 92 0.05 2.01 1.35
CA MET A 92 0.83 2.63 0.27
C MET A 92 0.45 2.04 -1.09
N PRO A 93 -0.52 2.62 -1.79
CA PRO A 93 -0.78 2.31 -3.19
C PRO A 93 0.32 2.94 -4.07
N VAL A 94 0.79 2.17 -5.05
CA VAL A 94 1.90 2.49 -5.96
C VAL A 94 1.40 2.32 -7.39
N GLY A 95 1.51 3.37 -8.20
CA GLY A 95 1.19 3.30 -9.62
C GLY A 95 2.20 2.46 -10.39
N MET A 96 1.76 1.76 -11.45
CA MET A 96 2.61 0.96 -12.32
C MET A 96 2.37 1.29 -13.82
N VAL A 97 3.42 1.20 -14.64
CA VAL A 97 3.38 1.36 -16.10
C VAL A 97 2.78 2.71 -16.52
N GLU A 98 1.72 2.71 -17.33
CA GLU A 98 1.01 3.91 -17.79
C GLU A 98 0.16 4.55 -16.67
N VAL A 99 0.13 3.92 -15.50
CA VAL A 99 -0.73 4.31 -14.38
C VAL A 99 0.10 4.89 -13.26
N SER A 100 -0.08 6.17 -13.03
CA SER A 100 0.62 6.89 -11.95
C SER A 100 -0.26 7.85 -11.19
N SER A 101 -1.53 7.95 -11.57
CA SER A 101 -2.49 8.78 -10.86
C SER A 101 -2.76 8.14 -9.50
N CYS A 102 -2.19 8.70 -8.44
CA CYS A 102 -2.55 8.34 -7.08
C CYS A 102 -3.49 9.40 -6.53
N ILE A 103 -4.80 9.20 -6.66
CA ILE A 103 -5.80 10.19 -6.21
C ILE A 103 -6.25 9.83 -4.80
N ILE A 104 -5.83 10.62 -3.81
CA ILE A 104 -6.32 10.50 -2.43
C ILE A 104 -7.66 11.23 -2.32
N ASP A 105 -8.65 10.63 -1.67
CA ASP A 105 -9.95 11.28 -1.44
C ASP A 105 -9.75 12.55 -0.57
N PRO A 106 -10.37 13.70 -0.93
CA PRO A 106 -10.17 14.98 -0.24
C PRO A 106 -10.43 14.97 1.28
N LYS A 107 -11.25 14.03 1.79
CA LYS A 107 -11.50 13.90 3.23
C LYS A 107 -10.32 13.26 3.98
N ILE A 108 -9.47 12.51 3.30
CA ILE A 108 -8.35 11.76 3.88
C ILE A 108 -7.19 12.70 4.13
N LYS A 109 -7.22 13.34 5.30
CA LYS A 109 -6.22 14.29 5.77
C LYS A 109 -5.99 14.10 7.27
N PRO A 110 -4.86 14.58 7.82
CA PRO A 110 -4.55 14.43 9.24
C PRO A 110 -5.72 14.78 10.15
N GLY A 111 -6.01 13.91 11.12
CA GLY A 111 -7.13 14.06 12.07
C GLY A 111 -8.48 13.50 11.59
N TYR A 112 -8.63 13.14 10.32
CA TYR A 112 -9.85 12.46 9.85
C TYR A 112 -9.89 11.02 10.38
N HIS A 113 -11.03 10.60 10.93
CA HIS A 113 -11.24 9.23 11.39
C HIS A 113 -11.94 8.41 10.31
N VAL A 114 -11.28 7.34 9.85
CA VAL A 114 -11.80 6.41 8.84
C VAL A 114 -12.36 5.17 9.50
N LYS A 115 -13.41 4.61 8.91
CA LYS A 115 -13.86 3.24 9.23
C LYS A 115 -13.14 2.21 8.36
N LYS A 116 -12.93 1.01 8.89
CA LYS A 116 -12.50 -0.13 8.07
C LYS A 116 -13.43 -0.30 6.87
N GLY A 117 -12.86 -0.44 5.67
CA GLY A 117 -13.59 -0.52 4.41
C GLY A 117 -13.96 0.84 3.79
N GLU A 118 -13.73 1.96 4.49
CA GLU A 118 -14.02 3.28 3.95
C GLU A 118 -13.06 3.65 2.80
N ASP A 119 -13.58 4.30 1.76
CA ASP A 119 -12.81 4.73 0.59
C ASP A 119 -11.71 5.73 0.96
N LEU A 120 -10.48 5.43 0.55
CA LEU A 120 -9.28 6.24 0.77
C LEU A 120 -8.83 7.02 -0.47
N GLY A 121 -9.20 6.54 -1.65
CA GLY A 121 -8.66 7.03 -2.91
C GLY A 121 -8.70 5.97 -4.00
N TYR A 122 -8.07 6.26 -5.14
CA TYR A 122 -8.08 5.37 -6.31
C TYR A 122 -6.98 5.69 -7.32
N PHE A 123 -6.72 4.72 -8.20
CA PHE A 123 -6.05 4.95 -9.48
C PHE A 123 -7.09 5.25 -10.56
N GLN A 124 -6.84 6.22 -11.44
CA GLN A 124 -7.77 6.58 -12.53
C GLN A 124 -7.81 5.53 -13.64
N PHE A 125 -6.78 4.68 -13.78
CA PHE A 125 -6.68 3.67 -14.84
C PHE A 125 -5.77 2.51 -14.42
N GLY A 126 -5.99 1.30 -14.96
CA GLY A 126 -5.00 0.20 -15.14
C GLY A 126 -4.17 -0.33 -13.94
N GLY A 127 -3.20 -1.21 -14.27
CA GLY A 127 -2.44 -2.04 -13.33
C GLY A 127 -1.63 -1.28 -12.28
N SER A 128 -1.55 -1.83 -11.08
CA SER A 128 -0.95 -1.17 -9.92
C SER A 128 -0.52 -2.18 -8.86
N THR A 129 0.16 -1.71 -7.83
CA THR A 129 0.48 -2.51 -6.64
C THR A 129 0.17 -1.72 -5.39
N GLN A 130 -0.04 -2.40 -4.28
CA GLN A 130 -0.29 -1.77 -2.99
C GLN A 130 0.45 -2.50 -1.89
N CYS A 131 1.02 -1.73 -0.97
CA CYS A 131 1.67 -2.26 0.23
C CYS A 131 0.86 -1.92 1.47
N LEU A 132 0.73 -2.88 2.37
CA LEU A 132 0.36 -2.67 3.76
C LEU A 132 1.59 -2.93 4.63
N ILE A 133 1.99 -1.93 5.40
CA ILE A 133 3.23 -1.91 6.16
C ILE A 133 2.87 -1.80 7.64
N PHE A 134 3.34 -2.76 8.42
CA PHE A 134 3.04 -2.91 9.84
C PHE A 134 4.32 -2.78 10.66
N ARG A 135 4.21 -2.26 11.88
CA ARG A 135 5.32 -2.23 12.84
C ARG A 135 5.73 -3.65 13.25
N LYS A 136 6.95 -3.79 13.78
CA LYS A 136 7.46 -5.06 14.29
C LYS A 136 6.51 -5.65 15.35
N GLY A 137 6.21 -6.94 15.24
CA GLY A 137 5.39 -7.68 16.20
C GLY A 137 3.88 -7.56 16.00
N VAL A 138 3.40 -6.66 15.12
CA VAL A 138 1.95 -6.49 14.91
C VAL A 138 1.29 -7.72 14.28
N ILE A 139 1.93 -8.29 13.25
CA ILE A 139 1.36 -9.43 12.53
C ILE A 139 1.80 -10.74 13.19
N LYS A 140 0.85 -11.44 13.80
CA LYS A 140 1.04 -12.78 14.35
C LYS A 140 1.19 -13.82 13.24
N LYS A 141 0.34 -13.73 12.21
CA LYS A 141 0.33 -14.67 11.08
C LYS A 141 -0.25 -14.02 9.83
N PHE A 142 0.39 -14.23 8.69
CA PHE A 142 -0.22 -14.01 7.39
C PHE A 142 -1.10 -15.21 7.01
N THR A 143 -2.35 -14.94 6.68
CA THR A 143 -3.28 -15.93 6.12
C THR A 143 -3.31 -15.87 4.59
N ALA A 144 -2.83 -14.76 4.02
CA ALA A 144 -2.57 -14.65 2.59
C ALA A 144 -1.47 -15.61 2.11
N VAL A 145 -1.70 -16.26 0.98
CA VAL A 145 -0.77 -17.15 0.29
C VAL A 145 -0.23 -16.45 -0.95
N LYS A 146 1.09 -16.49 -1.13
CA LYS A 146 1.75 -15.85 -2.27
C LYS A 146 1.24 -16.45 -3.59
N GLY A 147 0.84 -15.58 -4.51
CA GLY A 147 0.31 -15.97 -5.83
C GLY A 147 -1.19 -16.28 -5.84
N SER A 148 -1.87 -16.20 -4.69
CA SER A 148 -3.32 -16.33 -4.61
C SER A 148 -4.02 -14.99 -4.82
N PHE A 149 -5.23 -15.06 -5.38
CA PHE A 149 -6.10 -13.90 -5.59
C PHE A 149 -7.00 -13.68 -4.37
N TYR A 150 -7.14 -12.43 -3.95
CA TYR A 150 -7.99 -12.02 -2.82
C TYR A 150 -8.91 -10.89 -3.24
N LYS A 151 -10.17 -10.97 -2.82
CA LYS A 151 -11.16 -9.90 -2.96
C LYS A 151 -11.00 -8.88 -1.84
N MET A 152 -11.45 -7.65 -2.10
CA MET A 152 -11.54 -6.62 -1.08
C MET A 152 -12.38 -7.14 0.10
N GLY A 153 -11.84 -6.97 1.32
CA GLY A 153 -12.49 -7.38 2.55
C GLY A 153 -12.14 -8.80 3.02
N GLU A 154 -11.48 -9.62 2.20
CA GLU A 154 -10.99 -10.93 2.64
C GLU A 154 -9.82 -10.78 3.63
N GLU A 155 -9.70 -11.76 4.53
CA GLU A 155 -8.64 -11.78 5.51
C GLU A 155 -7.30 -12.10 4.84
N ILE A 156 -6.29 -11.28 5.14
CA ILE A 156 -4.92 -11.44 4.64
C ILE A 156 -3.89 -11.67 5.76
N ALA A 157 -4.22 -11.27 6.99
CA ALA A 157 -3.36 -11.41 8.15
C ALA A 157 -4.18 -11.27 9.45
N VAL A 158 -3.62 -11.83 10.52
CA VAL A 158 -4.14 -11.72 11.89
C VAL A 158 -3.11 -11.01 12.76
N ALA A 159 -3.55 -10.00 13.50
CA ALA A 159 -2.72 -9.28 14.47
C ALA A 159 -2.55 -10.07 15.79
N GLU A 160 -1.53 -9.77 16.57
CA GLU A 160 -1.31 -10.35 17.92
C GLU A 160 -2.35 -9.90 18.97
#